data_AF-A0A809PMD2-F1
#
_entry.id   AF-A0A809PMD2-F1
#
_cell.length_a   1.000
_cell.length_b   1.000
_cell.length_c   1.000
_cell.angle_alpha   90.00
_cell.angle_beta   90.00
_cell.angle_gamma   90.00
#
_symmetry.space_group_name_H-M   'P 1'
#
loop_
_entity.id
_entity.type
_entity.pdbx_description
1 polymer ?
#
loop_
_entity_poly.entity_id
_entity_poly.type
_entity_poly.pdbx_seq_one_letter_code
_entity_poly.pdbx_strand_id
1 'polypeptide(L)'
;MLRCYVSYAGSMQTIESQIVPDPYDVKTTDIGERFTFKAVMVGKEQQIDYIKLYAYFQTRRSDIPVHQATYRPPFKISSKESPLTPQNSVYAGDVERELQYRCTLQEVQQ
;
A
#
# COMPACT_ATOMS: atom_id res chain seq x y z
N MET A 1 1.52 -10.29 7.58
CA MET A 1 1.91 -8.88 7.47
C MET A 1 2.01 -8.50 6.01
N LEU A 2 1.36 -7.41 5.61
CA LEU A 2 1.62 -6.70 4.37
C LEU A 2 2.63 -5.58 4.66
N ARG A 3 3.74 -5.53 3.92
CA ARG A 3 4.74 -4.47 4.05
C ARG A 3 4.92 -3.79 2.70
N CYS A 4 4.75 -2.47 2.66
CA CYS A 4 4.89 -1.67 1.46
C CYS A 4 6.06 -0.69 1.63
N TYR A 5 6.99 -0.72 0.68
CA TYR A 5 8.11 0.20 0.59
C TYR A 5 7.73 1.28 -0.41
N VAL A 6 7.47 2.49 0.09
CA VAL A 6 6.96 3.61 -0.68
C VAL A 6 8.03 4.70 -0.74
N SER A 7 8.46 5.08 -1.93
CA SER A 7 9.52 6.06 -2.16
C SER A 7 8.97 7.28 -2.89
N TYR A 8 9.35 8.46 -2.41
CA TYR A 8 9.06 9.74 -3.05
C TYR A 8 10.21 10.70 -2.82
N ALA A 9 10.66 11.38 -3.89
CA ALA A 9 11.74 12.39 -3.84
C ALA A 9 13.00 11.91 -3.09
N GLY A 10 13.37 10.63 -3.27
CA GLY A 10 14.55 10.03 -2.66
C GLY A 10 14.38 9.57 -1.19
N SER A 11 13.22 9.82 -0.57
CA SER A 11 12.89 9.32 0.77
C SER A 11 11.99 8.09 0.68
N MET A 12 12.30 7.06 1.47
CA MET A 12 11.54 5.82 1.53
C MET A 12 10.86 5.66 2.90
N GLN A 13 9.56 5.39 2.88
CA GLN A 13 8.78 5.00 4.04
C GLN A 13 8.36 3.53 3.94
N THR A 14 8.36 2.83 5.06
CA THR A 14 7.84 1.47 5.17
C THR A 14 6.50 1.51 5.88
N ILE A 15 5.45 1.06 5.17
CA ILE A 15 4.09 0.97 5.69
C ILE A 15 3.77 -0.49 5.96
N GLU A 16 3.42 -0.81 7.20
CA GLU A 16 3.00 -2.14 7.60
C GLU A 16 1.49 -2.18 7.80
N SER A 17 0.87 -3.27 7.39
CA SER A 17 -0.57 -3.46 7.52
C SER A 17 -0.87 -4.89 7.94
N GLN A 18 -1.59 -5.00 9.04
CA GLN A 18 -2.14 -6.26 9.52
C GLN A 18 -3.43 -6.58 8.79
N ILE A 19 -3.90 -7.81 8.96
CA ILE A 19 -5.20 -8.21 8.46
C ILE A 19 -6.28 -7.52 9.28
N VAL A 20 -7.27 -6.95 8.62
CA VAL A 20 -8.40 -6.29 9.27
C VAL A 20 -9.72 -6.82 8.70
N PRO A 21 -10.79 -6.88 9.52
CA PRO A 21 -12.11 -7.26 9.04
C PRO A 21 -12.80 -6.12 8.27
N ASP A 22 -12.48 -4.86 8.59
CA ASP A 22 -13.06 -3.67 7.99
C ASP A 22 -11.97 -2.78 7.33
N PRO A 23 -12.04 -2.51 6.01
CA PRO A 23 -11.08 -1.65 5.32
C PRO A 23 -11.12 -0.16 5.74
N TYR A 24 -12.18 0.31 6.39
CA TYR A 24 -12.35 1.71 6.77
C TYR A 24 -11.54 2.10 8.01
N ASP A 25 -11.17 1.14 8.85
CA ASP A 25 -10.34 1.37 10.04
C ASP A 25 -8.87 1.67 9.70
N VAL A 26 -8.44 1.33 8.48
CA VAL A 26 -7.07 1.59 8.03
C VAL A 26 -6.91 3.05 7.65
N LYS A 27 -5.95 3.74 8.29
CA LYS A 27 -5.62 5.13 7.98
C LYS A 27 -4.71 5.23 6.75
N THR A 28 -4.76 6.38 6.09
CA THR A 28 -3.77 6.74 5.07
C THR A 28 -2.46 7.19 5.74
N THR A 29 -1.35 7.05 5.04
CA THR A 29 -0.03 7.55 5.45
C THR A 29 0.38 8.69 4.53
N ASP A 30 0.80 9.82 5.11
CA ASP A 30 1.38 10.94 4.35
C ASP A 30 2.74 10.56 3.77
N ILE A 31 2.91 10.83 2.49
CA ILE A 31 4.17 10.63 1.76
C ILE A 31 4.65 11.98 1.23
N GLY A 32 5.43 12.65 2.07
CA GLY A 32 6.16 13.87 1.73
C GLY A 32 5.25 15.05 1.40
N GLU A 33 4.07 15.15 2.03
CA GLU A 33 3.08 16.22 1.84
C GLU A 33 2.65 16.41 0.38
N ARG A 34 2.68 15.32 -0.39
CA ARG A 34 2.36 15.31 -1.83
C ARG A 34 1.51 14.13 -2.23
N PHE A 35 1.74 12.98 -1.61
CA PHE A 35 0.91 11.80 -1.79
C PHE A 35 0.38 11.33 -0.44
N THR A 36 -0.74 10.62 -0.45
CA THR A 36 -1.04 9.68 0.62
C THR A 36 -1.09 8.26 0.07
N PHE A 37 -0.66 7.31 0.89
CA PHE A 37 -0.68 5.89 0.54
C PHE A 37 -1.52 5.12 1.55
N LYS A 38 -2.34 4.18 1.06
CA LYS A 38 -3.17 3.30 1.88
C LYS A 38 -2.96 1.86 1.45
N ALA A 39 -2.45 1.04 2.36
CA ALA A 39 -2.31 -0.40 2.16
C ALA A 39 -3.36 -1.11 3.02
N VAL A 40 -4.28 -1.82 2.39
CA VAL A 40 -5.39 -2.48 3.09
C VAL A 40 -5.35 -3.97 2.79
N MET A 41 -5.23 -4.78 3.84
CA MET A 41 -5.30 -6.24 3.77
C MET A 41 -6.55 -6.70 4.53
N VAL A 42 -7.59 -7.08 3.78
CA VAL A 42 -8.86 -7.49 4.38
C VAL A 42 -8.94 -8.99 4.49
N GLY A 43 -9.45 -9.46 5.62
CA GLY A 43 -9.83 -10.84 5.84
C GLY A 43 -9.98 -11.15 7.32
N LYS A 44 -9.88 -12.42 7.69
CA LYS A 44 -10.06 -12.88 9.07
C LYS A 44 -9.01 -13.91 9.44
N GLU A 45 -8.45 -13.79 10.64
CA GLU A 45 -7.41 -14.69 11.17
C GLU A 45 -6.22 -14.81 10.20
N GLN A 46 -6.03 -15.97 9.58
CA GLN A 46 -4.94 -16.22 8.63
C GLN A 46 -5.41 -16.22 7.17
N GLN A 47 -6.71 -15.98 6.93
CA GLN A 47 -7.30 -15.96 5.59
C GLN A 47 -7.42 -14.54 5.07
N ILE A 48 -6.64 -14.20 4.04
CA ILE A 48 -6.73 -12.93 3.33
C ILE A 48 -7.77 -13.05 2.20
N ASP A 49 -8.80 -12.19 2.23
CA ASP A 49 -9.85 -12.13 1.22
C ASP A 49 -9.42 -11.28 0.01
N TYR A 50 -8.81 -10.12 0.28
CA TYR A 50 -8.23 -9.26 -0.75
C TYR A 50 -7.23 -8.26 -0.15
N ILE A 51 -6.38 -7.72 -1.03
CA ILE A 51 -5.50 -6.61 -0.70
C ILE A 51 -5.82 -5.47 -1.66
N LYS A 52 -5.95 -4.25 -1.14
CA LYS A 52 -6.08 -3.04 -1.94
C LYS A 52 -5.00 -2.04 -1.58
N LEU A 53 -4.34 -1.53 -2.62
CA LEU A 53 -3.32 -0.49 -2.50
C LEU A 53 -3.86 0.75 -3.18
N TYR A 54 -3.80 1.88 -2.48
CA TYR A 54 -4.24 3.17 -2.97
C TYR A 54 -3.09 4.16 -2.90
N ALA A 55 -2.92 4.93 -3.96
CA ALA A 55 -2.16 6.16 -3.94
C ALA A 55 -3.10 7.32 -4.27
N TYR A 56 -3.03 8.36 -3.45
CA TYR A 56 -3.72 9.61 -3.66
C TYR A 56 -2.71 10.73 -3.84
N PHE A 57 -3.03 11.69 -4.70
CA PHE A 57 -2.31 12.94 -4.80
C PHE A 57 -2.97 13.98 -3.91
N GLN A 58 -2.20 14.60 -3.02
CA GLN A 58 -2.69 15.64 -2.13
C GLN A 58 -2.84 16.96 -2.88
N THR A 59 -4.03 17.54 -2.81
CA THR A 59 -4.26 18.92 -3.25
C THR A 59 -4.56 19.81 -2.05
N ARG A 60 -4.68 21.12 -2.27
CA ARG A 60 -5.09 22.06 -1.22
C ARG A 60 -6.49 21.78 -0.64
N ARG A 61 -7.35 21.10 -1.39
CA ARG A 61 -8.76 20.89 -1.01
C ARG A 61 -9.02 19.48 -0.51
N SER A 62 -8.43 18.49 -1.18
CA SER A 62 -8.64 17.08 -0.86
C SER A 62 -7.60 16.19 -1.53
N ASP A 63 -7.52 14.96 -1.06
CA ASP A 63 -6.78 13.88 -1.70
C ASP A 63 -7.55 13.37 -2.93
N ILE A 64 -6.88 13.32 -4.08
CA ILE A 64 -7.43 12.80 -5.33
C ILE A 64 -6.88 11.39 -5.55
N PRO A 65 -7.71 10.34 -5.72
CA PRO A 65 -7.21 9.02 -6.04
C PRO A 65 -6.55 9.02 -7.42
N VAL A 66 -5.27 8.62 -7.48
CA VAL A 66 -4.49 8.56 -8.74
C VAL A 66 -4.13 7.14 -9.13
N HIS A 67 -4.09 6.22 -8.17
CA HIS A 67 -3.86 4.81 -8.43
C HIS A 67 -4.61 3.92 -7.43
N GLN A 68 -5.17 2.81 -7.93
CA GLN A 68 -5.75 1.77 -7.11
C GLN A 68 -5.51 0.39 -7.71
N ALA A 69 -4.80 -0.48 -6.98
CA ALA A 69 -4.62 -1.88 -7.35
C ALA A 69 -5.38 -2.80 -6.38
N THR A 70 -6.05 -3.81 -6.92
CA THR A 70 -6.72 -4.86 -6.13
C THR A 70 -6.09 -6.21 -6.43
N TYR A 71 -5.66 -6.92 -5.39
CA TYR A 71 -5.12 -8.27 -5.46
C TYR A 71 -6.07 -9.21 -4.74
N ARG A 72 -6.26 -10.40 -5.32
CA ARG A 72 -7.15 -11.44 -4.81
C ARG A 72 -6.37 -12.75 -4.68
N PRO A 73 -6.81 -13.68 -3.82
CA PRO A 73 -6.18 -14.98 -3.67
C PRO A 73 -6.11 -15.76 -4.99
N PRO A 74 -5.21 -16.76 -5.09
CA PRO A 74 -4.38 -17.29 -4.00
C PRO A 74 -3.13 -16.44 -3.71
N PHE A 75 -2.85 -16.21 -2.42
CA PHE A 75 -1.63 -15.56 -1.96
C PHE A 75 -0.59 -16.60 -1.51
N LYS A 76 0.67 -16.39 -1.88
CA LYS A 76 1.79 -17.20 -1.40
C LYS A 76 2.33 -16.60 -0.10
N ILE A 77 1.79 -17.03 1.03
CA ILE A 77 2.25 -16.61 2.36
C ILE A 77 3.31 -17.60 2.84
N SER A 78 4.43 -17.07 3.35
CA SER A 78 5.49 -17.87 3.95
C SER A 78 6.11 -17.13 5.13
N SER A 79 6.92 -17.82 5.93
CA SER A 79 7.69 -17.22 7.01
C SER A 79 8.70 -16.17 6.52
N LYS A 80 9.12 -16.24 5.25
CA LYS A 80 9.95 -15.23 4.58
C LYS A 80 9.07 -14.25 3.79
N GLU A 81 9.55 -13.03 3.62
CA GLU A 81 8.91 -12.06 2.74
C GLU A 81 8.84 -12.58 1.30
N SER A 82 7.64 -12.63 0.75
CA SER A 82 7.37 -12.91 -0.65
C SER A 82 6.89 -11.63 -1.36
N PRO A 83 7.38 -11.33 -2.57
CA PRO A 83 6.87 -10.19 -3.33
C PRO A 83 5.37 -10.35 -3.64
N LEU A 84 4.57 -9.34 -3.30
CA LEU A 84 3.16 -9.24 -3.72
C LEU A 84 3.04 -8.47 -5.04
N THR A 85 3.80 -7.39 -5.18
CA THR A 85 3.76 -6.52 -6.36
C THR A 85 5.15 -6.40 -6.98
N PRO A 86 5.25 -6.08 -8.29
CA PRO A 86 6.47 -5.51 -8.83
C PRO A 86 6.75 -4.12 -8.23
N GLN A 87 7.84 -3.49 -8.67
CA GLN A 87 8.01 -2.04 -8.50
C GLN A 87 6.99 -1.33 -9.40
N ASN A 88 6.18 -0.45 -8.81
CA ASN A 88 5.22 0.39 -9.52
C ASN A 88 5.69 1.85 -9.44
N SER A 89 5.46 2.60 -10.51
CA SER A 89 5.62 4.06 -10.57
C SER A 89 4.27 4.71 -10.86
N VAL A 90 3.88 5.68 -10.04
CA VAL A 90 2.63 6.44 -10.15
C VAL A 90 3.00 7.90 -10.33
N TYR A 91 2.51 8.52 -11.39
CA TYR A 91 2.79 9.90 -11.75
C TYR A 91 1.54 10.77 -11.52
N ALA A 92 1.70 11.93 -10.88
CA ALA A 92 0.58 12.83 -10.63
C ALA A 92 0.98 14.31 -10.45
N GLY A 93 -0.01 15.18 -10.66
CA GLY A 93 0.09 16.63 -10.49
C GLY A 93 0.80 17.33 -11.65
N ASP A 94 0.81 18.67 -11.61
CA ASP A 94 1.22 19.52 -12.75
C ASP A 94 2.68 19.37 -13.21
N VAL A 95 3.52 18.72 -12.40
CA VAL A 95 4.96 18.50 -12.71
C VAL A 95 5.32 17.02 -12.77
N GLU A 96 4.33 16.14 -12.96
CA GLU A 96 4.52 14.68 -13.10
C GLU A 96 5.38 14.08 -11.98
N ARG A 97 5.01 14.38 -10.74
CA ARG A 97 5.71 13.85 -9.56
C ARG A 97 5.59 12.34 -9.55
N GLU A 98 6.70 11.65 -9.34
CA GLU A 98 6.74 10.19 -9.29
C GLU A 98 6.72 9.68 -7.84
N LEU A 99 5.68 8.90 -7.52
CA LEU A 99 5.63 8.01 -6.36
C LEU A 99 5.98 6.60 -6.81
N GLN A 100 6.92 5.95 -6.12
CA GLN A 100 7.24 4.55 -6.38
C GLN A 100 6.82 3.67 -5.22
N TYR A 101 6.31 2.47 -5.49
CA TYR A 101 6.07 1.50 -4.42
C TYR A 101 6.26 0.05 -4.85
N ARG A 102 6.61 -0.80 -3.88
CA ARG A 102 6.50 -2.26 -3.96
C ARG A 102 6.00 -2.80 -2.64
N CYS A 103 5.25 -3.89 -2.66
CA CYS A 103 4.78 -4.54 -1.45
C CYS A 103 5.15 -6.02 -1.39
N THR A 104 5.34 -6.51 -0.18
CA THR A 104 5.63 -7.89 0.18
C THR A 104 4.58 -8.43 1.16
N LEU A 105 4.44 -9.75 1.18
CA LEU A 105 3.66 -10.48 2.17
C LEU A 105 4.57 -11.39 2.98
N GLN A 106 4.29 -11.51 4.27
CA GLN A 106 4.97 -12.43 5.17
C GLN A 106 3.97 -12.94 6.19
N GLU A 107 4.14 -14.16 6.68
CA GLU A 107 3.46 -14.63 7.88
C GLU A 107 3.88 -13.79 9.11
N VAL A 108 2.98 -13.56 10.05
CA VAL A 108 3.35 -12.99 11.35
C VAL A 108 3.64 -14.16 12.28
N GLN A 109 4.91 -14.38 12.64
CA GLN A 109 5.23 -15.29 13.74
C GLN A 109 4.73 -14.65 15.04
N GLN A 110 3.81 -15.34 15.71
CA GLN A 110 3.37 -15.01 17.07
C GLN A 110 4.39 -15.51 18.10
#